data_AF-A0A930QJP7-F1
#
_entry.id   AF-A0A930QJP7-F1
#
_cell.length_a   1.000
_cell.length_b   1.000
_cell.length_c   1.000
_cell.angle_alpha   90.00
_cell.angle_beta   90.00
_cell.angle_gamma   90.00
#
_symmetry.space_group_name_H-M   'P 1'
#
loop_
_entity.id
_entity.type
_entity.pdbx_description
1 polymer ?
#
loop_
_entity_poly.entity_id
_entity_poly.type
_entity_poly.pdbx_seq_one_letter_code
_entity_poly.pdbx_strand_id
1 'polypeptide(L)'
;MILNTGQRTDIPAFYTPWLVNRLRAGEVCVRNPYDIHQVTRYRIDPRVVDLIGFCTKNPAPMLPYMDLLAPFGQFWYVTITPYGRDIEPNVPPWEEVVRSFHQLSAALGTRAVGWRYDPIILDAHHTLAWHRTMFAAMAERLAGQTEMVVISFLTRYAKTRRNFPEGRDVTHAERMELGAFIVERARQYGMTVYPCGGGDALAPYGADTGGCMTPRIYERALGRRIHFPHYQPQRRECQCYLGADIGAYDSCPHLCRYCYANTHPARVRRSRLA
;
A
#
# COMPACT_ATOMS: atom_id res chain seq x y z
N MET A 1 15.54 7.11 -9.99
CA MET A 1 15.11 5.78 -9.51
C MET A 1 13.99 5.92 -8.47
N ILE A 2 13.08 4.94 -8.39
CA ILE A 2 12.12 4.82 -7.29
C ILE A 2 12.58 3.71 -6.33
N LEU A 3 12.69 4.05 -5.04
CA LEU A 3 12.99 3.10 -3.96
C LEU A 3 11.70 2.81 -3.19
N ASN A 4 11.23 1.57 -3.20
CA ASN A 4 10.03 1.15 -2.49
C ASN A 4 10.37 0.49 -1.15
N THR A 5 9.57 0.77 -0.13
CA THR A 5 9.83 0.35 1.26
C THR A 5 8.71 -0.50 1.88
N GLY A 6 7.70 -0.88 1.10
CA GLY A 6 6.44 -1.38 1.65
C GLY A 6 5.80 -2.57 0.95
N GLN A 7 6.42 -3.12 -0.10
CA GLN A 7 5.73 -4.15 -0.89
C GLN A 7 5.75 -5.51 -0.17
N ARG A 8 6.94 -5.95 0.27
CA ARG A 8 7.11 -7.25 0.96
C ARG A 8 7.08 -7.16 2.49
N THR A 9 7.44 -6.02 3.04
CA THR A 9 7.50 -5.76 4.49
C THR A 9 6.98 -4.37 4.76
N ASP A 10 6.23 -4.20 5.84
CA ASP A 10 5.87 -2.87 6.33
C ASP A 10 7.05 -2.25 7.10
N ILE A 11 8.02 -1.73 6.35
CA ILE A 11 9.22 -1.09 6.93
C ILE A 11 8.84 0.14 7.77
N PRO A 12 7.94 1.04 7.32
CA PRO A 12 7.53 2.20 8.11
C PRO A 12 6.89 1.84 9.45
N ALA A 13 6.17 0.72 9.54
CA ALA A 13 5.50 0.33 10.77
C ALA A 13 6.45 -0.30 11.82
N PHE A 14 7.47 -1.05 11.39
CA PHE A 14 8.24 -1.91 12.31
C PHE A 14 9.76 -1.79 12.22
N TYR A 15 10.27 -1.21 11.14
CA TYR A 15 11.70 -1.15 10.85
C TYR A 15 12.18 0.29 10.64
N THR A 16 11.46 1.28 11.19
CA THR A 16 11.84 2.69 11.14
C THR A 16 13.27 2.96 11.62
N PRO A 17 13.72 2.49 12.79
CA PRO A 17 15.10 2.74 13.22
C PRO A 17 16.13 2.20 12.22
N TRP A 18 15.86 1.02 11.64
CA TRP A 18 16.70 0.45 10.60
C TRP A 18 16.69 1.31 9.32
N LEU A 19 15.53 1.73 8.84
CA LEU A 19 15.40 2.56 7.64
C LEU A 19 16.09 3.91 7.81
N VAL A 20 15.91 4.57 8.96
CA VAL A 20 16.59 5.81 9.34
C VAL A 20 18.12 5.62 9.28
N ASN A 21 18.62 4.51 9.80
CA ASN A 21 20.05 4.20 9.73
C ASN A 21 20.54 3.96 8.29
N ARG A 22 19.73 3.38 7.41
CA ARG A 22 20.06 3.21 5.98
C ARG A 22 20.04 4.54 5.22
N LEU A 23 19.04 5.39 5.48
CA LEU A 23 18.95 6.74 4.92
C LEU A 23 20.18 7.58 5.29
N ARG A 24 20.61 7.55 6.56
CA ARG A 24 21.82 8.24 7.02
C ARG A 24 23.10 7.67 6.42
N ALA A 25 23.17 6.35 6.26
CA ALA A 25 24.33 5.70 5.63
C ALA A 25 24.41 5.95 4.12
N GLY A 26 23.31 6.35 3.48
CA GLY A 26 23.25 6.58 2.04
C GLY A 26 23.24 5.29 1.21
N GLU A 27 22.97 4.14 1.82
CA GLU A 27 22.93 2.85 1.12
C GLU A 27 22.09 1.78 1.82
N VAL A 28 21.66 0.78 1.04
CA VAL A 28 21.00 -0.43 1.54
C VAL A 28 21.33 -1.64 0.67
N CYS A 29 21.54 -2.79 1.31
CA CYS A 29 21.71 -4.07 0.65
C CYS A 29 20.43 -4.90 0.74
N VAL A 30 20.00 -5.46 -0.38
CA VAL A 30 18.79 -6.28 -0.50
C VAL A 30 19.17 -7.63 -1.11
N ARG A 31 18.77 -8.72 -0.45
CA ARG A 31 18.93 -10.08 -0.98
C ARG A 31 17.83 -10.38 -1.97
N ASN A 32 18.15 -11.06 -3.07
CA ASN A 32 17.13 -11.58 -3.97
C ASN A 32 16.30 -12.65 -3.23
N PRO A 33 14.95 -12.55 -3.24
CA PRO A 33 14.09 -13.53 -2.57
C PRO A 33 14.17 -14.95 -3.14
N TYR A 34 14.67 -15.12 -4.37
CA TYR A 34 14.80 -16.41 -5.06
C TYR A 34 16.24 -16.90 -5.14
N ASP A 35 17.22 -16.06 -4.80
CA ASP A 35 18.65 -16.41 -4.72
C ASP A 35 19.29 -15.64 -3.56
N ILE A 36 19.49 -16.32 -2.43
CA ILE A 36 20.00 -15.71 -1.20
C ILE A 36 21.46 -15.23 -1.29
N HIS A 37 22.22 -15.74 -2.26
CA HIS A 37 23.60 -15.35 -2.50
C HIS A 37 23.70 -14.09 -3.36
N GLN A 38 22.67 -13.79 -4.15
CA GLN A 38 22.57 -12.55 -4.89
C GLN A 38 22.15 -11.39 -3.99
N VAL A 39 23.07 -10.43 -3.80
CA VAL A 39 22.84 -9.21 -3.03
C VAL A 39 22.96 -8.00 -3.96
N THR A 40 21.92 -7.17 -4.01
CA THR A 40 21.95 -5.89 -4.69
C THR A 40 22.19 -4.78 -3.66
N ARG A 41 23.17 -3.92 -3.91
CA ARG A 41 23.41 -2.71 -3.13
C ARG A 41 22.80 -1.51 -3.86
N TYR A 42 21.90 -0.81 -3.19
CA TYR A 42 21.31 0.44 -3.68
C TYR A 42 21.94 1.62 -2.97
N ARG A 43 22.29 2.66 -3.73
CA ARG A 43 22.64 3.97 -3.20
C ARG A 43 21.37 4.76 -2.89
N ILE A 44 21.29 5.32 -1.69
CA ILE A 44 20.20 6.16 -1.20
C ILE A 44 20.72 7.60 -1.17
N ASP A 45 20.65 8.26 -2.33
CA ASP A 45 21.13 9.63 -2.51
C ASP A 45 20.14 10.37 -3.43
N PRO A 46 19.71 11.61 -3.10
CA PRO A 46 18.73 12.36 -3.90
C PRO A 46 19.13 12.57 -5.36
N ARG A 47 20.43 12.48 -5.69
CA ARG A 47 20.94 12.57 -7.06
C ARG A 47 20.59 11.35 -7.92
N VAL A 48 20.20 10.23 -7.30
CA VAL A 48 19.82 9.00 -8.01
C VAL A 48 18.46 8.43 -7.60
N VAL A 49 18.00 8.74 -6.38
CA VAL A 49 16.66 8.41 -5.90
C VAL A 49 15.77 9.63 -6.08
N ASP A 50 14.90 9.60 -7.09
CA ASP A 50 13.96 10.67 -7.35
C ASP A 50 12.81 10.66 -6.33
N LEU A 51 12.40 9.47 -5.90
CA LEU A 51 11.25 9.24 -5.05
C LEU A 51 11.41 7.98 -4.18
N ILE A 52 10.99 8.08 -2.92
CA ILE A 52 10.80 6.96 -2.02
C ILE A 52 9.30 6.65 -1.92
N GLY A 53 8.94 5.43 -2.30
CA GLY A 53 7.58 4.89 -2.22
C GLY A 53 7.39 4.16 -0.89
N PHE A 54 6.31 4.50 -0.20
CA PHE A 54 5.91 3.85 1.04
C PHE A 54 4.60 3.10 0.82
N CYS A 55 4.51 1.88 1.34
CA CYS A 55 3.25 1.15 1.43
C CYS A 55 3.16 0.60 2.85
N THR A 56 2.26 1.16 3.66
CA THR A 56 2.22 0.88 5.10
C THR A 56 0.80 0.85 5.62
N LYS A 57 0.57 0.10 6.70
CA LYS A 57 -0.64 0.12 7.53
C LYS A 57 -0.46 0.96 8.80
N ASN A 58 0.75 1.43 9.08
CA ASN A 58 1.02 2.32 10.20
C ASN A 58 2.17 3.30 9.87
N PRO A 59 1.86 4.51 9.36
CA PRO A 59 2.89 5.49 9.05
C PRO A 59 3.45 6.22 10.30
N ALA A 60 2.77 6.12 11.45
CA ALA A 60 3.09 6.90 12.64
C ALA A 60 4.56 6.87 13.07
N PRO A 61 5.27 5.72 13.05
CA PRO A 61 6.66 5.66 13.49
C PRO A 61 7.62 6.48 12.63
N MET A 62 7.29 6.73 11.35
CA MET A 62 8.12 7.52 10.43
C MET A 62 7.89 9.03 10.54
N LEU A 63 6.77 9.48 11.11
CA LEU A 63 6.43 10.91 11.20
C LEU A 63 7.50 11.78 11.90
N PRO A 64 8.21 11.32 12.95
CA PRO A 64 9.28 12.11 13.55
C PRO A 64 10.52 12.31 12.65
N TYR A 65 10.59 11.62 11.50
CA TYR A 65 11.77 11.59 10.63
C TYR A 65 11.49 12.19 9.24
N MET A 66 10.42 12.97 9.07
CA MET A 66 10.07 13.56 7.77
C MET A 66 11.19 14.46 7.21
N ASP A 67 11.95 15.14 8.06
CA ASP A 67 13.11 15.96 7.64
C ASP A 67 14.19 15.15 6.95
N LEU A 68 14.40 13.89 7.36
CA LEU A 68 15.36 12.99 6.72
C LEU A 68 14.90 12.55 5.33
N LEU A 69 13.59 12.58 5.08
CA LEU A 69 12.97 12.23 3.81
C LEU A 69 12.79 13.44 2.89
N ALA A 70 12.82 14.67 3.42
CA ALA A 70 12.61 15.90 2.66
C ALA A 70 13.49 16.08 1.42
N PRO A 71 14.76 15.62 1.39
CA PRO A 71 15.57 15.69 0.18
C PRO A 71 15.08 14.81 -0.98
N PHE A 72 14.22 13.83 -0.71
CA PHE A 72 13.67 12.91 -1.70
C PHE A 72 12.24 13.29 -2.05
N GLY A 73 11.80 12.95 -3.27
CA GLY A 73 10.37 12.84 -3.55
C GLY A 73 9.75 11.76 -2.67
N GLN A 74 8.47 11.91 -2.32
CA GLN A 74 7.77 10.96 -1.46
C GLN A 74 6.40 10.63 -2.04
N PHE A 75 6.03 9.37 -1.95
CA PHE A 75 4.66 8.95 -2.21
C PHE A 75 4.24 7.86 -1.24
N TRP A 76 3.18 8.11 -0.48
CA TRP A 76 2.73 7.29 0.62
C TRP A 76 1.42 6.59 0.28
N TYR A 77 1.48 5.27 0.16
CA TYR A 77 0.31 4.43 0.23
C TYR A 77 0.05 3.99 1.66
N VAL A 78 -1.04 4.50 2.23
CA VAL A 78 -1.47 4.11 3.56
C VAL A 78 -2.68 3.20 3.42
N THR A 79 -2.51 1.95 3.81
CA THR A 79 -3.57 0.94 3.79
C THR A 79 -4.36 1.07 5.07
N ILE A 80 -5.61 1.52 4.95
CA ILE A 80 -6.52 1.71 6.07
C ILE A 80 -7.73 0.82 5.82
N THR A 81 -7.91 -0.18 6.68
CA THR A 81 -8.94 -1.22 6.59
C THR A 81 -9.64 -1.40 7.94
N PRO A 82 -10.96 -1.69 8.01
CA PRO A 82 -11.71 -1.71 9.26
C PRO A 82 -11.89 -3.11 9.86
N TYR A 83 -10.96 -4.04 9.65
CA TYR A 83 -11.16 -5.47 9.96
C TYR A 83 -10.82 -5.89 11.40
N GLY A 84 -10.20 -4.99 12.17
CA GLY A 84 -9.82 -5.29 13.55
C GLY A 84 -8.78 -6.42 13.69
N ARG A 85 -8.54 -6.81 14.94
CA ARG A 85 -7.42 -7.72 15.29
C ARG A 85 -7.65 -9.17 14.89
N ASP A 86 -8.89 -9.57 14.62
CA ASP A 86 -9.22 -10.94 14.21
C ASP A 86 -8.68 -11.26 12.81
N ILE A 87 -8.58 -10.25 11.94
CA ILE A 87 -8.00 -10.37 10.59
C ILE A 87 -6.62 -9.72 10.52
N GLU A 88 -6.39 -8.65 11.29
CA GLU A 88 -5.21 -7.81 11.25
C GLU A 88 -4.59 -7.62 12.65
N PRO A 89 -3.98 -8.67 13.23
CA PRO A 89 -3.68 -8.74 14.66
C PRO A 89 -2.86 -7.57 15.22
N ASN A 90 -1.87 -7.12 14.45
CA ASN A 90 -0.93 -6.07 14.87
C ASN A 90 -1.05 -4.81 14.01
N VAL A 91 -2.21 -4.55 13.43
CA VAL A 91 -2.51 -3.28 12.75
C VAL A 91 -3.24 -2.37 13.74
N PRO A 92 -2.86 -1.09 13.87
CA PRO A 92 -3.59 -0.15 14.72
C PRO A 92 -5.05 0.01 14.27
N PRO A 93 -5.98 0.39 15.17
CA PRO A 93 -7.34 0.73 14.78
C PRO A 93 -7.34 1.79 13.67
N TRP A 94 -8.26 1.67 12.72
CA TRP A 94 -8.25 2.47 11.49
C TRP A 94 -8.35 3.98 11.78
N GLU A 95 -9.03 4.38 12.86
CA GLU A 95 -9.15 5.75 13.31
C GLU A 95 -7.79 6.35 13.71
N GLU A 96 -6.89 5.53 14.28
CA GLU A 96 -5.54 5.97 14.63
C GLU A 96 -4.66 6.15 13.39
N VAL A 97 -4.82 5.24 12.43
CA VAL A 97 -4.12 5.33 11.15
C VAL A 97 -4.60 6.56 10.37
N VAL A 98 -5.91 6.89 10.43
CA VAL A 98 -6.46 8.14 9.86
C VAL A 98 -5.81 9.36 10.50
N ARG A 99 -5.62 9.42 11.83
CA ARG A 99 -4.91 10.57 12.45
C ARG A 99 -3.50 10.75 11.87
N SER A 100 -2.78 9.65 11.71
CA SER A 100 -1.43 9.66 11.12
C SER A 100 -1.45 10.02 9.63
N PHE A 101 -2.50 9.61 8.91
CA PHE A 101 -2.73 9.98 7.52
C PHE A 101 -2.92 11.48 7.35
N HIS A 102 -3.73 12.11 8.21
CA HIS A 102 -3.92 13.57 8.21
C HIS A 102 -2.60 14.30 8.42
N GLN A 103 -1.75 13.82 9.33
CA GLN A 103 -0.41 14.40 9.54
C GLN A 103 0.48 14.29 8.30
N LEU A 104 0.47 13.13 7.62
CA LEU A 104 1.20 12.97 6.34
C LEU A 104 0.67 13.91 5.26
N SER A 105 -0.66 13.95 5.08
CA SER A 105 -1.33 14.81 4.10
C SER A 105 -1.02 16.28 4.34
N ALA A 106 -1.06 16.74 5.59
CA ALA A 106 -0.70 18.11 5.95
C ALA A 106 0.77 18.44 5.63
N ALA A 107 1.69 17.48 5.81
CA ALA A 107 3.11 17.68 5.56
C ALA A 107 3.50 17.61 4.07
N LEU A 108 2.83 16.77 3.27
CA LEU A 108 3.24 16.44 1.90
C LEU A 108 2.26 16.90 0.83
N GLY A 109 1.03 17.24 1.21
CA GLY A 109 -0.08 17.50 0.31
C GLY A 109 -0.86 16.24 -0.09
N THR A 110 -2.11 16.44 -0.44
CA THR A 110 -3.11 15.39 -0.77
C THR A 110 -2.73 14.50 -1.96
N ARG A 111 -1.85 14.99 -2.85
CA ARG A 111 -1.38 14.27 -4.03
C ARG A 111 -0.27 13.26 -3.73
N ALA A 112 0.42 13.44 -2.60
CA ALA A 112 1.54 12.60 -2.19
C ALA A 112 1.13 11.45 -1.25
N VAL A 113 -0.14 11.40 -0.83
CA VAL A 113 -0.65 10.38 0.10
C VAL A 113 -1.92 9.76 -0.49
N GLY A 114 -1.91 8.46 -0.75
CA GLY A 114 -3.03 7.69 -1.27
C GLY A 114 -3.60 6.73 -0.22
N TRP A 115 -4.92 6.68 -0.10
CA TRP A 115 -5.59 5.67 0.73
C TRP A 115 -5.68 4.34 -0.03
N ARG A 116 -5.38 3.23 0.64
CA ARG A 116 -5.71 1.88 0.15
C ARG A 116 -6.77 1.24 1.01
N TYR A 117 -7.95 1.07 0.46
CA TYR A 117 -9.01 0.23 1.01
C TYR A 117 -8.87 -1.17 0.39
N ASP A 118 -7.78 -1.85 0.74
CA ASP A 118 -7.28 -3.02 0.03
C ASP A 118 -6.65 -4.04 1.01
N PRO A 119 -7.06 -5.32 0.98
CA PRO A 119 -8.13 -5.89 0.15
C PRO A 119 -9.51 -5.68 0.75
N ILE A 120 -10.53 -5.64 -0.10
CA ILE A 120 -11.94 -5.81 0.24
C ILE A 120 -12.19 -7.31 0.47
N ILE A 121 -12.69 -7.67 1.65
CA ILE A 121 -12.90 -9.04 2.11
C ILE A 121 -14.38 -9.27 2.34
N LEU A 122 -14.97 -10.27 1.68
CA LEU A 122 -16.31 -10.73 2.01
C LEU A 122 -16.28 -12.03 2.81
N ASP A 123 -17.06 -12.06 3.88
CA ASP A 123 -17.36 -13.23 4.71
C ASP A 123 -18.73 -13.06 5.41
N ALA A 124 -19.00 -13.81 6.48
CA ALA A 124 -20.26 -13.75 7.21
C ALA A 124 -20.48 -12.43 7.97
N HIS A 125 -19.41 -11.73 8.35
CA HIS A 125 -19.45 -10.48 9.10
C HIS A 125 -19.24 -9.26 8.18
N HIS A 126 -18.35 -9.38 7.20
CA HIS A 126 -17.97 -8.33 6.27
C HIS A 126 -18.81 -8.43 4.99
N THR A 127 -20.09 -8.05 5.09
CA THR A 127 -21.03 -8.09 3.96
C THR A 127 -20.90 -6.87 3.04
N LEU A 128 -21.56 -6.88 1.87
CA LEU A 128 -21.65 -5.70 1.01
C LEU A 128 -22.22 -4.49 1.75
N ALA A 129 -23.29 -4.69 2.54
CA ALA A 129 -23.91 -3.63 3.32
C ALA A 129 -22.94 -3.06 4.37
N TRP A 130 -22.20 -3.93 5.06
CA TRP A 130 -21.18 -3.53 6.02
C TRP A 130 -20.08 -2.69 5.34
N HIS A 131 -19.60 -3.13 4.18
CA HIS A 131 -18.61 -2.37 3.41
C HIS A 131 -19.14 -1.01 2.95
N ARG A 132 -20.40 -0.92 2.53
CA ARG A 132 -21.01 0.36 2.14
C ARG A 132 -20.98 1.35 3.29
N THR A 133 -21.36 0.92 4.49
CA THR A 133 -21.34 1.75 5.71
C THR A 133 -19.91 2.15 6.09
N MET A 134 -19.00 1.18 6.19
CA MET A 134 -17.62 1.47 6.62
C MET A 134 -16.88 2.33 5.60
N PHE A 135 -17.00 2.03 4.31
CA PHE A 135 -16.35 2.82 3.28
C PHE A 135 -16.83 4.27 3.29
N ALA A 136 -18.15 4.51 3.40
CA ALA A 136 -18.70 5.86 3.46
C ALA A 136 -18.15 6.64 4.67
N ALA A 137 -18.17 6.03 5.86
CA ALA A 137 -17.64 6.67 7.08
C ALA A 137 -16.14 6.98 6.98
N MET A 138 -15.35 6.07 6.40
CA MET A 138 -13.91 6.28 6.22
C MET A 138 -13.61 7.32 5.13
N ALA A 139 -14.35 7.30 4.02
CA ALA A 139 -14.20 8.27 2.93
C ALA A 139 -14.51 9.69 3.41
N GLU A 140 -15.55 9.87 4.24
CA GLU A 140 -15.87 11.14 4.88
C GLU A 140 -14.72 11.63 5.76
N ARG A 141 -14.13 10.75 6.59
CA ARG A 141 -13.00 11.09 7.47
C ARG A 141 -11.70 11.39 6.74
N LEU A 142 -11.57 10.96 5.49
CA LEU A 142 -10.40 11.19 4.63
C LEU A 142 -10.64 12.28 3.58
N ALA A 143 -11.84 12.85 3.53
CA ALA A 143 -12.19 13.90 2.59
C ALA A 143 -11.24 15.09 2.72
N GLY A 144 -10.73 15.57 1.58
CA GLY A 144 -9.75 16.66 1.54
C GLY A 144 -8.34 16.31 2.02
N GLN A 145 -8.08 15.06 2.43
CA GLN A 145 -6.73 14.59 2.81
C GLN A 145 -6.04 13.77 1.71
N THR A 146 -6.79 13.35 0.70
CA THR A 146 -6.27 12.64 -0.46
C THR A 146 -7.18 12.85 -1.66
N GLU A 147 -6.62 12.71 -2.85
CA GLU A 147 -7.37 12.71 -4.11
C GLU A 147 -7.57 11.27 -4.64
N MET A 148 -7.15 10.25 -3.88
CA MET A 148 -6.98 8.88 -4.37
C MET A 148 -7.41 7.83 -3.35
N VAL A 149 -8.17 6.84 -3.84
CA VAL A 149 -8.37 5.57 -3.13
C VAL A 149 -8.07 4.39 -4.06
N VAL A 150 -7.23 3.46 -3.59
CA VAL A 150 -6.99 2.18 -4.26
C VAL A 150 -7.86 1.12 -3.62
N ILE A 151 -8.47 0.30 -4.46
CA ILE A 151 -9.21 -0.87 -4.02
C ILE A 151 -8.70 -2.12 -4.72
N SER A 152 -8.79 -3.25 -4.04
CA SER A 152 -8.75 -4.56 -4.67
C SER A 152 -9.69 -5.48 -3.89
N PHE A 153 -10.10 -6.58 -4.50
CA PHE A 153 -10.87 -7.61 -3.81
C PHE A 153 -9.95 -8.78 -3.48
N LEU A 154 -10.19 -9.41 -2.32
CA LEU A 154 -9.39 -10.52 -1.82
C LEU A 154 -9.11 -11.55 -2.92
N THR A 155 -7.82 -11.80 -3.16
CA THR A 155 -7.36 -12.88 -4.04
C THR A 155 -6.95 -14.07 -3.17
N ARG A 156 -7.62 -15.20 -3.34
CA ARG A 156 -7.42 -16.39 -2.51
C ARG A 156 -6.29 -17.29 -3.04
N TYR A 157 -5.04 -16.83 -2.86
CA TYR A 157 -3.86 -17.66 -3.07
C TYR A 157 -3.84 -18.88 -2.14
N ALA A 158 -3.05 -19.91 -2.45
CA ALA A 158 -2.95 -21.13 -1.63
C ALA A 158 -2.67 -20.84 -0.13
N LYS A 159 -1.81 -19.86 0.15
CA LYS A 159 -1.53 -19.40 1.52
C LYS A 159 -2.70 -18.69 2.18
N THR A 160 -3.41 -17.83 1.44
CA THR A 160 -4.60 -17.13 1.92
C THR A 160 -5.71 -18.12 2.25
N ARG A 161 -5.94 -19.13 1.41
CA ARG A 161 -6.91 -20.20 1.67
C ARG A 161 -6.62 -20.97 2.96
N ARG A 162 -5.34 -21.17 3.28
CA ARG A 162 -4.90 -21.84 4.51
C ARG A 162 -5.00 -20.94 5.75
N ASN A 163 -4.55 -19.70 5.65
CA ASN A 163 -4.43 -18.79 6.81
C ASN A 163 -5.74 -18.04 7.12
N PHE A 164 -6.63 -17.94 6.13
CA PHE A 164 -7.94 -17.27 6.21
C PHE A 164 -9.01 -18.04 5.42
N PRO A 165 -9.43 -19.23 5.91
CA PRO A 165 -10.45 -20.05 5.26
C PRO A 165 -11.83 -19.37 5.19
N GLU A 166 -12.13 -18.48 6.14
CA GLU A 166 -13.42 -17.79 6.30
C GLU A 166 -13.69 -16.77 5.18
N GLY A 167 -12.65 -16.09 4.69
CA GLY A 167 -12.78 -15.18 3.56
C GLY A 167 -13.12 -15.95 2.29
N ARG A 168 -14.16 -15.54 1.56
CA ARG A 168 -14.57 -16.21 0.32
C ARG A 168 -14.17 -15.46 -0.94
N ASP A 169 -14.28 -16.14 -2.08
CA ASP A 169 -14.10 -15.50 -3.37
C ASP A 169 -15.26 -14.49 -3.59
N VAL A 170 -14.92 -13.30 -4.09
CA VAL A 170 -15.88 -12.25 -4.42
C VAL A 170 -16.31 -12.42 -5.87
N THR A 171 -17.61 -12.64 -6.08
CA THR A 171 -18.18 -12.88 -7.41
C THR A 171 -18.07 -11.64 -8.30
N HIS A 172 -18.18 -11.80 -9.62
CA HIS A 172 -18.17 -10.66 -10.54
C HIS A 172 -19.31 -9.67 -10.22
N ALA A 173 -20.53 -10.16 -9.98
CA ALA A 173 -21.67 -9.31 -9.65
C ALA A 173 -21.42 -8.46 -8.38
N GLU A 174 -20.87 -9.06 -7.32
CA GLU A 174 -20.53 -8.35 -6.08
C GLU A 174 -19.42 -7.31 -6.28
N ARG A 175 -18.41 -7.64 -7.11
CA ARG A 175 -17.34 -6.68 -7.46
C ARG A 175 -17.90 -5.47 -8.19
N MET A 176 -18.82 -5.71 -9.12
CA MET A 176 -19.47 -4.65 -9.89
C MET A 176 -20.37 -3.80 -8.99
N GLU A 177 -21.19 -4.44 -8.17
CA GLU A 177 -22.11 -3.76 -7.27
C GLU A 177 -21.39 -2.88 -6.23
N LEU A 178 -20.44 -3.46 -5.50
CA LEU A 178 -19.70 -2.71 -4.47
C LEU A 178 -18.70 -1.74 -5.09
N GLY A 179 -18.06 -2.14 -6.19
CA GLY A 179 -17.14 -1.26 -6.91
C GLY A 179 -17.83 0.00 -7.45
N ALA A 180 -19.01 -0.13 -8.07
CA ALA A 180 -19.80 1.00 -8.53
C ALA A 180 -20.17 1.96 -7.38
N PHE A 181 -20.61 1.40 -6.24
CA PHE A 181 -20.89 2.20 -5.04
C PHE A 181 -19.65 2.93 -4.53
N ILE A 182 -18.52 2.24 -4.44
CA ILE A 182 -17.25 2.83 -3.98
C ILE A 182 -16.83 3.99 -4.90
N VAL A 183 -16.94 3.82 -6.22
CA VAL A 183 -16.63 4.88 -7.19
C VAL A 183 -17.53 6.09 -7.01
N GLU A 184 -18.84 5.87 -6.89
CA GLU A 184 -19.80 6.95 -6.65
C GLU A 184 -19.49 7.71 -5.36
N ARG A 185 -19.27 6.98 -4.25
CA ARG A 185 -19.01 7.57 -2.93
C ARG A 185 -17.66 8.27 -2.88
N ALA A 186 -16.60 7.68 -3.42
CA ALA A 186 -15.28 8.30 -3.47
C ALA A 186 -15.33 9.64 -4.21
N ARG A 187 -16.05 9.69 -5.34
CA ARG A 187 -16.24 10.92 -6.12
C ARG A 187 -16.94 12.03 -5.32
N GLN A 188 -17.93 11.69 -4.49
CA GLN A 188 -18.61 12.67 -3.62
C GLN A 188 -17.65 13.34 -2.62
N TYR A 189 -16.58 12.64 -2.22
CA TYR A 189 -15.55 13.15 -1.31
C TYR A 189 -14.26 13.57 -2.03
N GLY A 190 -14.30 13.78 -3.35
CA GLY A 190 -13.17 14.31 -4.13
C GLY A 190 -12.06 13.30 -4.42
N MET A 191 -12.32 12.00 -4.31
CA MET A 191 -11.34 10.94 -4.57
C MET A 191 -11.62 10.21 -5.88
N THR A 192 -10.53 9.87 -6.60
CA THR A 192 -10.55 8.95 -7.73
C THR A 192 -10.26 7.53 -7.25
N VAL A 193 -11.06 6.56 -7.72
CA VAL A 193 -10.86 5.14 -7.42
C VAL A 193 -9.91 4.51 -8.43
N TYR A 194 -8.95 3.74 -7.92
CA TYR A 194 -7.99 2.97 -8.71
C TYR A 194 -8.13 1.47 -8.39
N PRO A 195 -8.73 0.66 -9.28
CA PRO A 195 -8.82 -0.79 -9.10
C PRO A 195 -7.46 -1.45 -9.33
N CYS A 196 -6.88 -2.04 -8.30
CA CYS A 196 -5.60 -2.74 -8.39
C CYS A 196 -5.79 -4.13 -9.02
N GLY A 197 -5.18 -4.35 -10.19
CA GLY A 197 -5.22 -5.64 -10.90
C GLY A 197 -6.61 -6.08 -11.39
N GLY A 198 -7.57 -5.15 -11.44
CA GLY A 198 -8.98 -5.43 -11.74
C GLY A 198 -9.38 -5.28 -13.23
N GLY A 199 -8.43 -4.95 -14.11
CA GLY A 199 -8.72 -4.60 -15.50
C GLY A 199 -9.65 -3.39 -15.62
N ASP A 200 -10.38 -3.29 -16.74
CA ASP A 200 -11.22 -2.12 -17.06
C ASP A 200 -12.67 -2.24 -16.57
N ALA A 201 -12.99 -3.24 -15.75
CA ALA A 201 -14.37 -3.55 -15.38
C ALA A 201 -15.11 -2.39 -14.69
N LEU A 202 -14.41 -1.60 -13.87
CA LEU A 202 -14.99 -0.45 -13.16
C LEU A 202 -14.85 0.89 -13.90
N ALA A 203 -14.18 0.91 -15.06
CA ALA A 203 -14.03 2.13 -15.86
C ALA A 203 -15.38 2.76 -16.27
N PRO A 204 -16.42 1.99 -16.67
CA PRO A 204 -17.75 2.56 -16.98
C PRO A 204 -18.41 3.32 -15.83
N TYR A 205 -17.99 3.07 -14.58
CA TYR A 205 -18.51 3.73 -13.39
C TYR A 205 -17.70 4.97 -13.00
N GLY A 206 -16.55 5.21 -13.65
CA GLY A 206 -15.67 6.35 -13.40
C GLY A 206 -14.38 6.01 -12.63
N ALA A 207 -14.01 4.74 -12.50
CA ALA A 207 -12.73 4.35 -11.94
C ALA A 207 -11.58 4.61 -12.93
N ASP A 208 -10.41 4.99 -12.43
CA ASP A 208 -9.18 5.14 -13.23
C ASP A 208 -8.39 3.83 -13.24
N THR A 209 -8.42 3.14 -14.38
CA THR A 209 -7.79 1.83 -14.59
C THR A 209 -6.39 1.94 -15.21
N GLY A 210 -5.88 3.17 -15.36
CA GLY A 210 -4.52 3.44 -15.86
C GLY A 210 -3.40 3.08 -14.88
N GLY A 211 -3.74 2.69 -13.65
CA GLY A 211 -2.81 2.26 -12.62
C GLY A 211 -2.51 3.32 -11.56
N CYS A 212 -2.25 2.86 -10.35
CA CYS A 212 -2.17 3.68 -9.15
C CYS A 212 -0.73 4.06 -8.72
N MET A 213 0.28 3.46 -9.36
CA MET A 213 1.71 3.72 -9.13
C MET A 213 2.41 3.94 -10.46
N THR A 214 1.99 4.95 -11.22
CA THR A 214 2.51 5.21 -12.57
C THR A 214 3.33 6.49 -12.62
N PRO A 215 4.13 6.70 -13.67
CA PRO A 215 4.80 7.97 -13.92
C PRO A 215 3.91 9.20 -13.71
N ARG A 216 2.69 9.16 -14.27
CA ARG A 216 1.68 10.21 -14.10
C ARG A 216 1.35 10.49 -12.64
N ILE A 217 1.16 9.46 -11.82
CA ILE A 217 0.83 9.62 -10.39
C ILE A 217 2.00 10.21 -9.64
N TYR A 218 3.22 9.70 -9.86
CA TYR A 218 4.41 10.20 -9.17
C TYR A 218 4.72 11.65 -9.55
N GLU A 219 4.64 12.02 -10.82
CA GLU A 219 4.89 13.39 -11.26
C GLU A 219 3.83 14.36 -10.73
N ARG A 220 2.57 13.91 -10.61
CA ARG A 220 1.50 14.68 -9.96
C ARG A 220 1.75 14.87 -8.46
N ALA A 221 2.24 13.84 -7.77
CA ALA A 221 2.62 13.90 -6.37
C ALA A 221 3.79 14.88 -6.13
N LEU A 222 4.77 14.88 -7.04
CA LEU A 222 5.98 15.70 -6.91
C LEU A 222 5.86 17.11 -7.50
N GLY A 223 4.84 17.38 -8.32
CA GLY A 223 4.70 18.65 -9.04
C GLY A 223 5.77 18.90 -10.10
N ARG A 224 6.54 17.87 -10.49
CA ARG A 224 7.61 17.95 -11.49
C ARG A 224 7.71 16.67 -12.30
N ARG A 225 8.26 16.77 -13.51
CA ARG A 225 8.61 15.61 -14.33
C ARG A 225 9.82 14.89 -13.75
N ILE A 226 9.85 13.56 -13.87
CA ILE A 226 11.02 12.75 -13.52
C ILE A 226 11.34 11.78 -14.66
N HIS A 227 12.61 11.43 -14.81
CA HIS A 227 13.03 10.51 -15.86
C HIS A 227 12.82 9.06 -15.39
N PHE A 228 12.01 8.32 -16.13
CA PHE A 228 11.78 6.90 -15.88
C PHE A 228 12.58 6.06 -16.86
N PRO A 229 13.60 5.31 -16.40
CA PRO A 229 14.22 4.27 -17.21
C PRO A 229 13.18 3.26 -17.70
N HIS A 230 13.47 2.61 -18.83
CA HIS A 230 12.65 1.52 -19.34
C HIS A 230 12.39 0.48 -18.24
N TYR A 231 11.12 0.14 -18.04
CA TYR A 231 10.67 -0.74 -16.98
C TYR A 231 9.65 -1.71 -17.53
N GLN A 232 9.86 -2.99 -17.24
CA GLN A 232 8.87 -4.01 -17.50
C GLN A 232 7.92 -4.11 -16.31
N PRO A 233 6.60 -3.96 -16.52
CA PRO A 233 5.62 -4.19 -15.48
C PRO A 233 5.76 -5.57 -14.84
N GLN A 234 5.65 -5.64 -13.51
CA GLN A 234 5.74 -6.92 -12.79
C GLN A 234 4.57 -7.86 -13.08
N ARG A 235 3.45 -7.32 -13.59
CA ARG A 235 2.24 -8.07 -13.91
C ARG A 235 1.61 -7.52 -15.19
N ARG A 236 0.88 -8.37 -15.92
CA ARG A 236 0.25 -7.97 -17.20
C ARG A 236 -0.92 -7.01 -16.97
N GLU A 237 -1.59 -7.15 -15.83
CA GLU A 237 -2.81 -6.44 -15.46
C GLU A 237 -2.59 -5.09 -14.75
N CYS A 238 -1.35 -4.69 -14.43
CA CYS A 238 -1.06 -3.33 -13.95
C CYS A 238 0.18 -2.75 -14.63
N GLN A 239 0.13 -1.46 -14.97
CA GLN A 239 1.27 -0.66 -15.46
C GLN A 239 2.08 -0.01 -14.32
N CYS A 240 1.98 -0.56 -13.11
CA CYS A 240 2.58 -0.04 -11.89
C CYS A 240 4.13 -0.04 -11.99
N TYR A 241 4.74 1.13 -11.89
CA TYR A 241 6.19 1.33 -11.77
C TYR A 241 6.58 1.24 -10.29
N LEU A 242 6.96 0.04 -9.86
CA LEU A 242 7.31 -0.24 -8.46
C LEU A 242 8.80 -0.02 -8.15
N GLY A 243 9.65 0.13 -9.16
CA GLY A 243 11.09 0.34 -8.95
C GLY A 243 11.73 -0.76 -8.09
N ALA A 244 12.65 -0.36 -7.20
CA ALA A 244 13.41 -1.27 -6.34
C ALA A 244 12.77 -1.40 -4.96
N ASP A 245 12.16 -2.54 -4.65
CA ASP A 245 11.63 -2.82 -3.31
C ASP A 245 12.70 -3.42 -2.39
N ILE A 246 12.89 -2.80 -1.23
CA ILE A 246 13.91 -3.18 -0.24
C ILE A 246 13.36 -4.07 0.89
N GLY A 247 12.08 -4.43 0.82
CA GLY A 247 11.44 -5.36 1.74
C GLY A 247 11.87 -6.83 1.53
N ALA A 248 11.59 -7.64 2.54
CA ALA A 248 11.80 -9.09 2.54
C ALA A 248 10.49 -9.84 2.79
N TYR A 249 10.33 -11.01 2.16
CA TYR A 249 9.22 -11.90 2.50
C TYR A 249 9.39 -12.46 3.91
N ASP A 250 8.28 -12.90 4.50
CA ASP A 250 8.28 -13.55 5.81
C ASP A 250 8.96 -12.72 6.92
N SER A 251 8.84 -11.39 6.87
CA SER A 251 9.39 -10.48 7.88
C SER A 251 8.38 -9.48 8.43
N CYS A 252 7.19 -9.33 7.82
CA CYS A 252 6.22 -8.32 8.24
C CYS A 252 5.50 -8.71 9.54
N PRO A 253 5.64 -7.97 10.66
CA PRO A 253 5.00 -8.31 11.93
C PRO A 253 3.50 -8.06 12.01
N HIS A 254 2.85 -7.49 10.99
CA HIS A 254 1.39 -7.28 11.02
C HIS A 254 0.60 -8.59 11.14
N LEU A 255 1.11 -9.68 10.56
CA LEU A 255 0.50 -11.01 10.57
C LEU A 255 -0.95 -11.05 10.04
N CYS A 256 -1.31 -10.15 9.10
CA CYS A 256 -2.65 -10.15 8.49
C CYS A 256 -2.96 -11.51 7.88
N ARG A 257 -4.15 -12.05 8.14
CA ARG A 257 -4.54 -13.41 7.74
C ARG A 257 -4.58 -13.61 6.22
N TYR A 258 -4.83 -12.53 5.47
CA TYR A 258 -4.84 -12.52 4.01
C TYR A 258 -3.49 -12.22 3.34
N CYS A 259 -2.44 -11.99 4.14
CA CYS A 259 -1.16 -11.48 3.64
C CYS A 259 -0.55 -12.39 2.57
N TYR A 260 -0.14 -11.80 1.45
CA TYR A 260 0.60 -12.52 0.43
C TYR A 260 2.11 -12.59 0.75
N ALA A 261 2.67 -11.67 1.53
CA ALA A 261 4.11 -11.59 1.76
C ALA A 261 4.59 -12.47 2.92
N ASN A 262 3.70 -12.83 3.85
CA ASN A 262 4.00 -13.77 4.92
C ASN A 262 3.38 -15.13 4.61
N THR A 263 4.22 -16.15 4.59
CA THR A 263 3.82 -17.54 4.43
C THR A 263 3.25 -18.11 5.72
N HIS A 264 3.93 -17.86 6.86
CA HIS A 264 3.55 -18.37 8.18
C HIS A 264 4.10 -17.52 9.33
N PRO A 265 3.35 -17.30 10.44
CA PRO A 265 3.81 -16.50 11.59
C PRO A 265 5.15 -16.97 12.19
N ALA A 266 5.41 -18.28 12.19
CA ALA A 266 6.67 -18.82 12.69
C ALA A 266 7.90 -18.36 11.88
N ARG A 267 7.77 -18.13 10.57
CA ARG A 267 8.87 -17.63 9.75
C ARG A 267 9.16 -16.16 10.06
N VAL A 268 8.11 -15.35 10.21
CA VAL A 268 8.23 -13.96 10.66
C VAL A 268 8.99 -13.85 11.98
N ARG A 269 8.67 -14.72 12.96
CA ARG A 269 9.40 -14.75 14.23
C ARG A 269 10.89 -15.05 14.07
N ARG A 270 11.25 -16.00 13.20
CA ARG A 270 12.66 -16.35 12.92
C ARG A 270 13.40 -15.21 12.23
N SER A 271 12.78 -14.58 11.23
CA SER A 271 13.40 -13.47 10.49
C SER A 271 13.68 -12.24 11.34
N ARG A 272 13.01 -12.07 12.48
CA ARG A 272 13.26 -10.97 13.43
C ARG A 272 14.41 -11.22 14.40
N LEU A 273 14.85 -12.48 14.52
CA LEU A 273 15.97 -12.89 15.37
C LEU A 273 17.29 -12.99 14.61
N ALA A 274 17.26 -12.81 13.29
CA ALA A 274 18.40 -12.86 12.37
C ALA A 274 18.73 -11.44 11.88
#